data_AF-A0A927Y0T8-F1
#
_entry.id   AF-A0A927Y0T8-F1
#
_cell.length_a   1.000
_cell.length_b   1.000
_cell.length_c   1.000
_cell.angle_alpha   90.00
_cell.angle_beta   90.00
_cell.angle_gamma   90.00
#
_symmetry.space_group_name_H-M   'P 1'
#
loop_
_entity.id
_entity.type
_entity.pdbx_description
1 polymer ?
#
loop_
_entity_poly.entity_id
_entity_poly.type
_entity_poly.pdbx_seq_one_letter_code
_entity_poly.pdbx_strand_id
1 'polypeptide(L)'
;MKNKKVLIIGIIVFIVLVILAFIANYVDKGRVSTGHEPKFTIKITTDGGNKVTYWGLGYKVIRYPGVSPNEPFKNALGVKMGSWFMNYELSDYESIDIELLMEGKTIAVSRTRDIEAIISLVRDSKYINEVCDGINTHKIKIDNQVYYLKESCSEIQKGKKQAKISKEDLNRLLEIMNYYIETEVVD
;
A
#
# COMPACT_ATOMS: atom_id res chain seq x y z
N MET A 1 38.21 -24.21 27.50
CA MET A 1 37.86 -22.77 27.60
C MET A 1 37.49 -22.27 26.21
N LYS A 2 36.23 -21.92 25.92
CA LYS A 2 35.86 -21.27 24.65
C LYS A 2 36.75 -20.03 24.47
N ASN A 3 37.40 -19.90 23.31
CA ASN A 3 38.38 -18.85 23.03
C ASN A 3 37.75 -17.46 23.20
N LYS A 4 37.85 -16.85 24.39
CA LYS A 4 37.24 -15.57 24.74
C LYS A 4 37.57 -14.47 23.72
N LYS A 5 38.77 -14.55 23.10
CA LYS A 5 39.21 -13.66 22.01
C LYS A 5 38.32 -13.75 20.76
N VAL A 6 37.93 -14.95 20.34
CA VAL A 6 37.05 -15.17 19.19
C VAL A 6 35.65 -14.62 19.45
N LEU A 7 35.15 -14.79 20.69
CA LEU A 7 33.86 -14.23 21.10
C LEU A 7 33.86 -12.70 21.04
N ILE A 8 34.91 -12.06 21.56
CA ILE A 8 35.06 -10.59 21.55
C ILE A 8 35.13 -10.06 20.13
N ILE A 9 35.93 -10.69 19.26
CA ILE A 9 36.03 -10.30 17.85
C ILE A 9 34.67 -10.43 17.15
N GLY A 10 33.94 -11.52 17.41
CA GLY A 10 32.60 -11.72 16.86
C GLY A 10 31.62 -10.61 17.27
N ILE A 11 31.65 -10.19 18.54
CA ILE A 11 30.80 -9.10 19.05
C ILE A 11 31.13 -7.77 18.37
N ILE A 12 32.42 -7.44 18.22
CA ILE A 12 32.85 -6.19 17.57
C ILE A 12 32.37 -6.16 16.12
N VAL A 13 32.58 -7.25 15.37
CA VAL A 13 32.12 -7.35 13.96
C VAL A 13 30.60 -7.20 13.87
N PHE A 14 29.86 -7.81 14.78
CA PHE A 14 28.40 -7.69 14.83
C PHE A 14 27.94 -6.25 15.05
N ILE A 15 28.55 -5.53 16.01
CA ILE A 15 28.22 -4.12 16.28
C ILE A 15 28.47 -3.26 15.04
N VAL A 16 29.59 -3.48 14.34
CA VAL A 16 29.92 -2.75 13.10
C VAL A 16 28.85 -3.00 12.03
N LEU A 17 28.41 -4.25 11.83
CA LEU A 17 27.35 -4.58 10.88
C LEU A 17 26.02 -3.90 11.23
N VAL A 18 25.67 -3.83 12.51
CA VAL A 18 24.46 -3.14 12.97
C VAL A 18 24.53 -1.65 12.65
N ILE A 19 25.66 -0.99 12.92
CA ILE A 19 25.85 0.44 12.60
C ILE A 19 25.74 0.68 11.09
N LEU A 20 26.38 -0.16 10.27
CA LEU A 20 26.29 -0.08 8.81
C LEU A 20 24.86 -0.29 8.31
N ALA A 21 24.10 -1.20 8.92
CA ALA A 21 22.70 -1.44 8.59
C ALA A 21 21.85 -0.19 8.81
N PHE A 22 22.03 0.51 9.93
CA PHE A 22 21.33 1.77 10.21
C PHE A 22 21.68 2.87 9.22
N ILE A 23 22.97 3.04 8.89
CA ILE A 23 23.42 4.05 7.92
C ILE A 23 22.84 3.75 6.53
N ALA A 24 22.95 2.51 6.06
CA ALA A 24 22.40 2.07 4.78
C ALA A 24 20.88 2.31 4.71
N ASN A 25 20.15 1.90 5.77
CA ASN A 25 18.71 2.11 5.86
C ASN A 25 18.34 3.60 5.81
N TYR A 26 19.07 4.45 6.55
CA TYR A 26 18.80 5.89 6.58
C TYR A 26 19.00 6.53 5.20
N VAL A 27 20.11 6.22 4.52
CA VAL A 27 20.38 6.76 3.17
C VAL A 27 19.32 6.28 2.18
N ASP A 28 19.02 4.99 2.17
CA ASP A 28 18.06 4.44 1.21
C ASP A 28 16.62 4.87 1.49
N LYS A 29 16.26 5.09 2.76
CA LYS A 29 14.98 5.70 3.11
C LYS A 29 14.83 7.08 2.49
N GLY A 30 15.87 7.92 2.58
CA GLY A 30 15.87 9.26 1.95
C GLY A 30 15.82 9.20 0.42
N ARG A 31 16.44 8.18 -0.20
CA ARG A 31 16.38 7.96 -1.65
C ARG A 31 14.98 7.52 -2.08
N VAL A 32 14.41 6.52 -1.42
CA VAL A 32 13.06 6.01 -1.70
C VAL A 32 12.02 7.11 -1.54
N SER A 33 12.09 7.91 -0.47
CA SER A 33 11.15 9.01 -0.25
C SER A 33 11.26 10.14 -1.28
N THR A 34 12.39 10.24 -1.99
CA THR A 34 12.60 11.22 -3.07
C THR A 34 12.41 10.59 -4.46
N GLY A 35 11.90 9.37 -4.54
CA GLY A 35 11.65 8.66 -5.80
C GLY A 35 12.91 8.18 -6.50
N HIS A 36 14.00 7.98 -5.77
CA HIS A 36 15.25 7.41 -6.29
C HIS A 36 15.42 5.96 -5.85
N GLU A 37 16.00 5.16 -6.73
CA GLU A 37 16.30 3.76 -6.44
C GLU A 37 17.30 3.63 -5.27
N PRO A 38 17.05 2.73 -4.31
CA PRO A 38 17.97 2.48 -3.20
C PRO A 38 19.33 1.96 -3.71
N LYS A 39 20.41 2.29 -3.00
CA LYS A 39 21.80 1.98 -3.39
C LYS A 39 22.40 0.83 -2.61
N PHE A 40 22.06 0.69 -1.32
CA PHE A 40 22.64 -0.30 -0.41
C PHE A 40 21.76 -1.55 -0.29
N THR A 41 21.18 -1.95 -1.42
CA THR A 41 20.25 -3.07 -1.51
C THR A 41 20.56 -3.96 -2.70
N ILE A 42 20.24 -5.25 -2.59
CA ILE A 42 20.30 -6.21 -3.69
C ILE A 42 18.93 -6.24 -4.39
N LYS A 43 18.90 -5.93 -5.69
CA LYS A 43 17.69 -5.95 -6.52
C LYS A 43 17.38 -7.36 -6.98
N ILE A 44 16.15 -7.80 -6.78
CA ILE A 44 15.60 -9.07 -7.25
C ILE A 44 14.31 -8.77 -8.00
N THR A 45 14.22 -9.22 -9.25
CA THR A 45 13.01 -9.14 -10.08
C THR A 45 12.28 -10.47 -10.02
N THR A 46 10.96 -10.43 -9.85
CA THR A 46 10.12 -11.63 -9.96
C THR A 46 9.92 -11.98 -11.44
N ASP A 47 9.76 -13.26 -11.76
CA ASP A 47 9.47 -13.72 -13.13
C ASP A 47 8.22 -13.01 -13.67
N GLY A 48 8.37 -12.33 -14.81
CA GLY A 48 7.34 -11.46 -15.39
C GLY A 48 7.52 -9.96 -15.16
N GLY A 49 8.40 -9.54 -14.23
CA GLY A 49 8.84 -8.15 -14.11
C GLY A 49 7.89 -7.18 -13.39
N ASN A 50 6.72 -7.65 -12.97
CA ASN A 50 5.71 -6.81 -12.31
C ASN A 50 6.03 -6.48 -10.85
N LYS A 51 7.05 -7.10 -10.26
CA LYS A 51 7.49 -6.85 -8.88
C LYS A 51 9.00 -6.84 -8.77
N VAL A 52 9.52 -5.76 -8.20
CA VAL A 52 10.93 -5.56 -7.93
C VAL A 52 11.13 -5.45 -6.41
N THR A 53 11.94 -6.34 -5.86
CA THR A 53 12.26 -6.37 -4.43
C THR A 53 13.72 -6.02 -4.22
N TYR A 54 13.98 -5.05 -3.34
CA TYR A 54 15.30 -4.60 -2.95
C TYR A 54 15.57 -5.06 -1.51
N TRP A 55 16.59 -5.87 -1.31
CA TRP A 55 16.99 -6.40 -0.01
C TRP A 55 18.18 -5.62 0.56
N GLY A 56 17.95 -4.86 1.63
CA GLY A 56 18.99 -4.18 2.39
C GLY A 56 19.37 -4.96 3.65
N LEU A 57 20.29 -4.46 4.45
CA LEU A 57 20.65 -5.07 5.74
C LEU A 57 19.58 -4.76 6.80
N GLY A 58 18.70 -5.72 7.09
CA GLY A 58 17.61 -5.60 8.07
C GLY A 58 16.33 -4.93 7.55
N TYR A 59 16.27 -4.59 6.26
CA TYR A 59 15.10 -3.94 5.65
C TYR A 59 14.89 -4.38 4.20
N LYS A 60 13.70 -4.11 3.67
CA LYS A 60 13.29 -4.44 2.31
C LYS A 60 12.50 -3.29 1.70
N VAL A 61 12.71 -3.03 0.42
CA VAL A 61 11.86 -2.15 -0.38
C VAL A 61 11.18 -2.99 -1.44
N ILE A 62 9.86 -2.94 -1.51
CA ILE A 62 9.10 -3.56 -2.59
C ILE A 62 8.58 -2.44 -3.48
N ARG A 63 8.83 -2.59 -4.77
CA ARG A 63 8.40 -1.69 -5.84
C ARG A 63 7.59 -2.49 -6.86
N TYR A 64 6.52 -1.86 -7.33
CA TYR A 64 5.74 -2.33 -8.45
C TYR A 64 5.91 -1.38 -9.64
N PRO A 65 6.63 -1.79 -10.68
CA PRO A 65 6.72 -0.99 -11.90
C PRO A 65 5.38 -0.94 -12.66
N GLY A 66 5.14 0.14 -13.39
CA GLY A 66 3.92 0.31 -14.19
C GLY A 66 3.95 -0.40 -15.54
N VAL A 67 5.13 -0.45 -16.18
CA VAL A 67 5.29 -1.02 -17.53
C VAL A 67 6.45 -2.02 -17.58
N SER A 68 7.57 -1.72 -16.92
CA SER A 68 8.78 -2.54 -17.00
C SER A 68 9.66 -2.45 -15.76
N PRO A 69 10.37 -3.54 -15.37
CA PRO A 69 11.37 -3.53 -14.29
C PRO A 69 12.47 -2.46 -14.40
N ASN A 70 12.72 -1.98 -15.62
CA ASN A 70 13.79 -1.05 -15.95
C ASN A 70 13.33 0.41 -16.06
N GLU A 71 12.07 0.68 -15.78
CA GLU A 71 11.55 2.05 -15.82
C GLU A 71 12.08 2.91 -14.65
N PRO A 72 12.07 4.25 -14.77
CA PRO A 72 12.51 5.16 -13.72
C PRO A 72 11.80 4.91 -12.38
N PHE A 73 12.54 4.92 -11.27
CA PHE A 73 11.99 4.64 -9.92
C PHE A 73 10.82 5.54 -9.51
N LYS A 74 10.78 6.78 -10.02
CA LYS A 74 9.71 7.74 -9.79
C LYS A 74 8.35 7.32 -10.37
N ASN A 75 8.33 6.43 -11.36
CA ASN A 75 7.12 6.04 -12.08
C ASN A 75 6.49 4.74 -11.56
N ALA A 76 6.96 4.25 -10.40
CA ALA A 76 6.38 3.07 -9.77
C ALA A 76 4.91 3.32 -9.41
N LEU A 77 4.07 2.30 -9.63
CA LEU A 77 2.67 2.29 -9.20
C LEU A 77 2.59 2.33 -7.66
N GLY A 78 3.38 1.47 -7.01
CA GLY A 78 3.48 1.40 -5.56
C GLY A 78 4.90 1.11 -5.09
N VAL A 79 5.31 1.80 -4.03
CA VAL A 79 6.60 1.58 -3.35
C VAL A 79 6.39 1.55 -1.84
N LYS A 80 6.84 0.48 -1.19
CA LYS A 80 6.81 0.36 0.27
C LYS A 80 8.16 -0.12 0.79
N MET A 81 8.65 0.55 1.83
CA MET A 81 9.88 0.19 2.54
C MET A 81 9.55 -0.24 3.97
N GLY A 82 10.17 -1.33 4.44
CA GLY A 82 9.93 -1.86 5.78
C GLY A 82 10.96 -2.91 6.19
N SER A 83 10.63 -3.74 7.18
CA SER A 83 11.51 -4.82 7.64
C SER A 83 11.66 -5.93 6.59
N TRP A 84 12.64 -6.83 6.76
CA TRP A 84 12.77 -8.03 5.92
C TRP A 84 11.49 -8.86 5.82
N PHE A 85 10.78 -8.97 6.93
CA PHE A 85 9.54 -9.74 7.05
C PHE A 85 8.30 -8.97 6.59
N MET A 86 8.47 -7.79 5.99
CA MET A 86 7.35 -7.03 5.43
C MET A 86 6.75 -7.78 4.23
N ASN A 87 5.47 -8.12 4.35
CA ASN A 87 4.65 -8.54 3.22
C ASN A 87 4.00 -7.30 2.62
N TYR A 88 4.25 -7.08 1.34
CA TYR A 88 3.57 -6.06 0.54
C TYR A 88 3.27 -6.66 -0.81
N GLU A 89 1.99 -6.70 -1.10
CA GLU A 89 1.43 -7.11 -2.38
C GLU A 89 0.72 -5.89 -2.94
N LEU A 90 1.10 -5.50 -4.15
CA LEU A 90 0.23 -4.67 -4.96
C LEU A 90 -1.01 -5.49 -5.20
N SER A 91 -2.14 -4.85 -5.05
CA SER A 91 -3.41 -5.49 -5.15
C SER A 91 -3.67 -5.94 -6.59
N ASP A 92 -3.78 -7.24 -6.84
CA ASP A 92 -3.97 -7.88 -8.17
C ASP A 92 -5.36 -7.63 -8.80
N TYR A 93 -6.07 -6.57 -8.42
CA TYR A 93 -7.40 -6.29 -8.97
C TYR A 93 -7.27 -5.70 -10.37
N GLU A 94 -7.82 -6.41 -11.35
CA GLU A 94 -8.09 -5.89 -12.70
C GLU A 94 -9.18 -4.81 -12.65
N SER A 95 -10.18 -4.99 -11.78
CA SER A 95 -11.16 -3.98 -11.42
C SER A 95 -11.71 -4.19 -10.01
N ILE A 96 -12.24 -3.13 -9.40
CA ILE A 96 -13.05 -3.18 -8.18
C ILE A 96 -14.47 -2.73 -8.52
N ASP A 97 -15.44 -3.57 -8.18
CA ASP A 97 -16.85 -3.23 -8.30
C ASP A 97 -17.32 -2.44 -7.06
N ILE A 98 -17.93 -1.29 -7.31
CA ILE A 98 -18.53 -0.44 -6.29
C ILE A 98 -20.01 -0.29 -6.61
N GLU A 99 -20.86 -0.72 -5.68
CA GLU A 99 -22.32 -0.63 -5.79
C GLU A 99 -22.78 0.69 -5.12
N LEU A 100 -23.37 1.58 -5.92
CA LEU A 100 -23.98 2.84 -5.52
C LEU A 100 -25.39 2.54 -4.98
N LEU A 101 -25.53 2.43 -3.66
CA LEU A 101 -26.75 1.91 -3.04
C LEU A 101 -27.96 2.82 -3.21
N MET A 102 -27.74 4.13 -3.36
CA MET A 102 -28.80 5.10 -3.61
C MET A 102 -29.33 5.07 -5.04
N GLU A 103 -28.45 4.79 -6.00
CA GLU A 103 -28.75 4.83 -7.44
C GLU A 103 -29.08 3.45 -8.01
N GLY A 104 -28.76 2.37 -7.28
CA GLY A 104 -28.92 0.99 -7.74
C GLY A 104 -27.96 0.61 -8.87
N LYS A 105 -26.89 1.38 -9.07
CA LYS A 105 -25.88 1.18 -10.13
C LYS A 105 -24.63 0.52 -9.56
N THR A 106 -23.93 -0.26 -10.36
CA THR A 106 -22.58 -0.76 -10.04
C THR A 106 -21.59 -0.14 -11.03
N ILE A 107 -20.50 0.41 -10.51
CA ILE A 107 -19.39 0.94 -11.30
C ILE A 107 -18.16 0.03 -11.18
N ALA A 108 -17.41 -0.13 -12.27
CA ALA A 108 -16.17 -0.89 -12.28
C ALA A 108 -14.94 0.05 -12.32
N VAL A 109 -14.22 0.15 -11.20
CA VAL A 109 -12.98 0.94 -11.11
C VAL A 109 -11.82 0.11 -11.64
N SER A 110 -11.23 0.51 -12.77
CA SER A 110 -10.19 -0.27 -13.47
C SER A 110 -8.79 0.35 -13.45
N ARG A 111 -8.62 1.67 -13.21
CA ARG A 111 -7.27 2.27 -13.16
C ARG A 111 -6.56 1.83 -11.88
N THR A 112 -5.39 1.20 -12.03
CA THR A 112 -4.57 0.67 -10.93
C THR A 112 -4.32 1.68 -9.81
N ARG A 113 -4.00 2.94 -10.18
CA ARG A 113 -3.81 4.05 -9.23
C ARG A 113 -5.04 4.35 -8.36
N ASP A 114 -6.24 4.20 -8.90
CA ASP A 114 -7.50 4.48 -8.20
C ASP A 114 -7.88 3.27 -7.32
N ILE A 115 -7.71 2.06 -7.86
CA ILE A 115 -7.81 0.79 -7.14
C ILE A 115 -6.93 0.82 -5.88
N GLU A 116 -5.66 1.19 -6.02
CA GLU A 116 -4.72 1.29 -4.90
C GLU A 116 -5.12 2.36 -3.88
N ALA A 117 -5.61 3.51 -4.33
CA ALA A 117 -6.11 4.56 -3.44
C ALA A 117 -7.30 4.07 -2.60
N ILE A 118 -8.24 3.35 -3.22
CA ILE A 118 -9.40 2.76 -2.54
C ILE A 118 -8.93 1.68 -1.55
N ILE A 119 -8.05 0.78 -1.98
CA ILE A 119 -7.58 -0.33 -1.15
C ILE A 119 -6.76 0.15 0.04
N SER A 120 -5.85 1.10 -0.16
CA SER A 120 -5.06 1.66 0.94
C SER A 120 -5.98 2.31 1.98
N LEU A 121 -6.97 3.08 1.55
CA LEU A 121 -7.95 3.70 2.44
C LEU A 121 -8.73 2.64 3.24
N VAL A 122 -9.18 1.58 2.57
CA VAL A 122 -10.07 0.58 3.15
C VAL A 122 -9.32 -0.45 4.02
N ARG A 123 -8.12 -0.90 3.62
CA ARG A 123 -7.33 -1.92 4.33
C ARG A 123 -6.52 -1.36 5.49
N ASP A 124 -5.92 -0.19 5.34
CA ASP A 124 -5.01 0.38 6.35
C ASP A 124 -5.77 1.10 7.49
N SER A 125 -7.09 1.27 7.32
CA SER A 125 -7.99 1.87 8.30
C SER A 125 -8.19 1.03 9.57
N LYS A 126 -8.35 1.71 10.71
CA LYS A 126 -8.61 1.07 12.02
C LYS A 126 -10.10 1.01 12.34
N TYR A 127 -10.68 -0.19 12.22
CA TYR A 127 -12.12 -0.45 12.46
C TYR A 127 -12.41 -0.71 13.94
N ILE A 128 -12.40 0.34 14.75
CA ILE A 128 -12.59 0.25 16.22
C ILE A 128 -13.87 0.91 16.71
N ASN A 129 -14.40 1.88 15.95
CA ASN A 129 -15.55 2.68 16.33
C ASN A 129 -16.85 1.88 16.22
N GLU A 130 -17.83 2.25 17.04
CA GLU A 130 -19.22 1.80 16.90
C GLU A 130 -19.84 2.40 15.64
N VAL A 131 -20.86 1.73 15.08
CA VAL A 131 -21.50 2.14 13.83
C VAL A 131 -22.30 3.43 14.04
N CYS A 132 -22.08 4.44 13.21
CA CYS A 132 -22.87 5.68 13.25
C CYS A 132 -24.27 5.47 12.62
N ASP A 133 -25.19 6.38 12.96
CA ASP A 133 -26.56 6.40 12.45
C ASP A 133 -26.68 6.82 10.97
N GLY A 134 -25.56 7.14 10.31
CA GLY A 134 -25.52 7.44 8.88
C GLY A 134 -25.97 6.25 8.02
N ILE A 135 -26.48 6.54 6.83
CA ILE A 135 -26.87 5.52 5.86
C ILE A 135 -25.68 5.06 5.02
N ASN A 136 -25.70 3.80 4.60
CA ASN A 136 -24.71 3.26 3.67
C ASN A 136 -25.00 3.83 2.28
N THR A 137 -24.05 4.56 1.70
CA THR A 137 -24.19 5.15 0.36
C THR A 137 -23.52 4.30 -0.72
N HIS A 138 -22.35 3.76 -0.41
CA HIS A 138 -21.59 2.92 -1.33
C HIS A 138 -21.24 1.59 -0.67
N LYS A 139 -21.18 0.53 -1.47
CA LYS A 139 -20.71 -0.78 -1.05
C LYS A 139 -19.55 -1.22 -1.94
N ILE A 140 -18.40 -1.36 -1.31
CA ILE A 140 -17.13 -1.68 -1.94
C ILE A 140 -16.81 -3.14 -1.62
N LYS A 141 -16.63 -3.97 -2.65
CA LYS A 141 -16.23 -5.37 -2.50
C LYS A 141 -14.76 -5.53 -2.88
N ILE A 142 -13.95 -5.94 -1.91
CA ILE A 142 -12.52 -6.19 -2.11
C ILE A 142 -12.24 -7.57 -1.51
N ASP A 143 -11.77 -8.49 -2.34
CA ASP A 143 -11.71 -9.92 -2.04
C ASP A 143 -13.09 -10.48 -1.63
N ASN A 144 -13.14 -11.12 -0.46
CA ASN A 144 -14.33 -11.66 0.18
C ASN A 144 -14.81 -10.75 1.34
N GLN A 145 -14.40 -9.48 1.33
CA GLN A 145 -14.77 -8.50 2.35
C GLN A 145 -15.63 -7.41 1.75
N VAL A 146 -16.64 -7.00 2.52
CA VAL A 146 -17.58 -5.95 2.13
C VAL A 146 -17.41 -4.77 3.06
N TYR A 147 -17.25 -3.61 2.43
CA TYR A 147 -17.08 -2.33 3.10
C TYR A 147 -18.20 -1.40 2.68
N TYR A 148 -18.71 -0.60 3.62
CA TYR A 148 -19.77 0.36 3.35
C TYR A 148 -19.29 1.78 3.65
N LEU A 149 -19.41 2.68 2.68
CA LEU A 149 -19.17 4.10 2.89
C LEU A 149 -20.41 4.73 3.50
N LYS A 150 -20.22 5.55 4.55
CA LYS A 150 -21.23 6.44 5.13
C LYS A 150 -20.76 7.87 5.02
N GLU A 151 -21.13 8.55 3.95
CA GLU A 151 -20.69 9.93 3.65
C GLU A 151 -21.04 10.91 4.78
N SER A 152 -22.25 10.81 5.33
CA SER A 152 -22.75 11.69 6.39
C SER A 152 -21.88 11.67 7.65
N CYS A 153 -21.19 10.56 7.91
CA CYS A 153 -20.30 10.42 9.07
C CYS A 153 -18.81 10.50 8.70
N SER A 154 -18.46 10.54 7.41
CA SER A 154 -17.09 10.37 6.92
C SER A 154 -16.44 9.09 7.48
N GLU A 155 -17.15 7.97 7.36
CA GLU A 155 -16.74 6.69 7.94
C GLU A 155 -16.92 5.53 6.96
N ILE A 156 -16.06 4.51 7.10
CA ILE A 156 -16.15 3.24 6.39
C ILE A 156 -16.49 2.15 7.39
N GLN A 157 -17.60 1.44 7.17
CA GLN A 157 -18.03 0.32 7.99
C GLN A 157 -17.54 -1.01 7.42
N LYS A 158 -17.09 -1.90 8.31
CA LYS A 158 -16.76 -3.30 8.04
C LYS A 158 -17.37 -4.19 9.12
N GLY A 159 -18.36 -5.00 8.76
CA GLY A 159 -19.11 -5.80 9.72
C GLY A 159 -19.82 -4.92 10.76
N LYS A 160 -19.53 -5.12 12.06
CA LYS A 160 -20.12 -4.36 13.19
C LYS A 160 -19.27 -3.19 13.67
N LYS A 161 -18.18 -2.86 12.98
CA LYS A 161 -17.24 -1.79 13.36
C LYS A 161 -17.01 -0.85 12.19
N GLN A 162 -16.52 0.35 12.48
CA GLN A 162 -16.19 1.34 11.46
C GLN A 162 -14.89 2.07 11.73
N ALA A 163 -14.34 2.65 10.68
CA ALA A 163 -13.13 3.47 10.69
C ALA A 163 -13.47 4.89 10.22
N LYS A 164 -12.95 5.89 10.94
CA LYS A 164 -13.06 7.29 10.56
C LYS A 164 -12.03 7.61 9.48
N ILE A 165 -12.49 8.26 8.41
CA ILE A 165 -11.64 8.78 7.34
C ILE A 165 -11.61 10.31 7.40
N SER A 166 -10.55 10.92 6.85
CA SER A 166 -10.49 12.37 6.76
C SER A 166 -11.46 12.88 5.68
N LYS A 167 -11.85 14.16 5.77
CA LYS A 167 -12.66 14.79 4.71
C LYS A 167 -11.92 14.81 3.37
N GLU A 168 -10.60 14.95 3.41
CA GLU A 168 -9.73 14.92 2.22
C GLU A 168 -9.83 13.55 1.53
N ASP A 169 -9.68 12.46 2.30
CA ASP A 169 -9.76 11.10 1.79
C ASP A 169 -11.17 10.76 1.28
N LEU A 170 -12.20 11.25 1.97
CA LEU A 170 -13.60 11.11 1.53
C LEU A 170 -13.81 11.81 0.17
N ASN A 171 -13.40 13.07 0.04
CA ASN A 171 -13.57 13.81 -1.21
C ASN A 171 -12.81 13.14 -2.35
N ARG A 172 -11.57 12.71 -2.11
CA ARG A 172 -10.76 11.98 -3.10
C ARG A 172 -11.43 10.68 -3.55
N LEU A 173 -12.04 9.94 -2.62
CA LEU A 173 -12.78 8.72 -2.93
C LEU A 173 -13.99 9.01 -3.83
N LEU A 174 -14.75 10.06 -3.52
CA LEU A 174 -15.91 10.48 -4.31
C LEU A 174 -15.51 11.00 -5.69
N GLU A 175 -14.41 11.74 -5.81
CA GLU A 175 -13.86 12.17 -7.11
C GLU A 175 -13.49 10.98 -8.01
N ILE A 176 -12.87 9.95 -7.44
CA ILE A 176 -12.58 8.71 -8.15
C ILE A 176 -13.89 8.09 -8.66
N MET A 177 -14.89 7.91 -7.80
CA MET A 177 -16.15 7.28 -8.19
C MET A 177 -16.89 8.07 -9.27
N ASN A 178 -16.98 9.40 -9.12
CA ASN A 178 -17.64 10.29 -10.08
C ASN A 178 -17.01 10.20 -11.47
N TYR A 179 -15.69 10.10 -11.56
CA TYR A 179 -15.01 9.89 -12.84
C TYR A 179 -15.53 8.65 -13.59
N TYR A 180 -15.71 7.52 -12.89
CA TYR A 180 -16.20 6.29 -13.52
C TYR A 180 -17.69 6.35 -13.84
N ILE A 181 -18.48 7.01 -12.99
CA ILE A 181 -19.91 7.24 -13.23
C ILE A 181 -20.10 8.01 -14.54
N GLU A 182 -19.34 9.09 -14.75
CA GLU A 182 -19.43 9.93 -15.96
C GLU A 182 -18.95 9.18 -17.21
N THR A 183 -17.88 8.39 -17.12
CA THR A 183 -17.37 7.64 -18.28
C THR A 183 -18.29 6.51 -18.74
N GLU A 184 -19.05 5.88 -17.84
CA GLU A 184 -20.02 4.83 -18.20
C GLU A 184 -21.27 5.36 -18.92
N VAL A 185 -21.50 6.68 -18.95
CA VAL A 185 -22.68 7.29 -19.61
C VAL A 185 -22.39 7.61 -21.09
N VAL A 186 -21.15 7.43 -21.55
CA VAL A 186 -20.71 7.80 -22.91
C VAL A 186 -20.69 6.60 -23.88
N ASP A 187 -20.90 5.37 -23.38
CA ASP A 187 -21.10 4.14 -24.17
C ASP A 187 -22.59 3.75 -24.27
#